data_AF-A0A832JA74-F1
#
_entry.id   AF-A0A832JA74-F1
#
_cell.length_a   1.000
_cell.length_b   1.000
_cell.length_c   1.000
_cell.angle_alpha   90.00
_cell.angle_beta   90.00
_cell.angle_gamma   90.00
#
_symmetry.space_group_name_H-M   'P 1'
#
loop_
_entity.id
_entity.type
_entity.pdbx_description
1 polymer ?
#
loop_
_entity_poly.entity_id
_entity_poly.type
_entity_poly.pdbx_seq_one_letter_code
_entity_poly.pdbx_strand_id
1 'polypeptide(L)'
;MTYIKDIHKEGKEKHIPELSVTKEGDLYRIEIEVGKEVKHPNLANHNINWVDIYFYPEGKEIVHLARVEFKAHGEFNNYTEPKAIIYAKLDGKGKIVAISYCTLHGLWQKEIEIP
;
A
#
# COMPACT_ATOMS: atom_id res chain seq x y z
N MET A 1 17.60 -1.38 -13.95
CA MET A 1 16.98 -0.13 -13.49
C MET A 1 15.63 -0.52 -12.90
N THR A 2 15.39 -0.29 -11.61
CA THR A 2 14.10 -0.58 -10.98
C THR A 2 13.30 0.71 -10.90
N TYR A 3 12.06 0.70 -11.44
CA TYR A 3 11.18 1.87 -11.45
C TYR A 3 10.40 2.06 -10.14
N ILE A 4 10.38 1.01 -9.31
CA ILE A 4 9.71 0.97 -8.02
C ILE A 4 10.73 1.28 -6.93
N LYS A 5 10.43 2.26 -6.08
CA LYS A 5 11.32 2.73 -5.03
C LYS A 5 11.04 2.03 -3.69
N ASP A 6 12.07 1.95 -2.87
CA ASP A 6 12.02 1.37 -1.52
C ASP A 6 12.54 2.39 -0.49
N ILE A 7 12.76 1.90 0.74
CA ILE A 7 13.26 2.69 1.86
C ILE A 7 14.55 3.46 1.57
N HIS A 8 15.40 2.99 0.67
CA HIS A 8 16.68 3.64 0.35
C HIS A 8 16.52 4.90 -0.50
N LYS A 9 15.29 5.18 -0.98
CA LYS A 9 14.96 6.37 -1.79
C LYS A 9 14.05 7.34 -1.05
N GLU A 10 13.67 7.05 0.20
CA GLU A 10 12.73 7.88 0.93
C GLU A 10 13.38 9.17 1.43
N GLY A 11 12.64 10.27 1.31
CA GLY A 11 13.08 11.60 1.70
C GLY A 11 12.35 12.11 2.94
N LYS A 12 12.08 13.41 2.96
CA LYS A 12 11.27 14.05 4.02
C LYS A 12 9.79 13.65 3.94
N GLU A 13 9.27 13.51 2.72
CA GLU A 13 7.94 12.99 2.48
C GLU A 13 7.96 11.46 2.56
N LYS A 14 6.90 10.90 3.15
CA LYS A 14 6.75 9.46 3.37
C LYS A 14 5.85 8.86 2.31
N HIS A 15 6.41 7.95 1.53
CA HIS A 15 5.75 7.37 0.36
C HIS A 15 5.64 5.85 0.44
N ILE A 16 6.42 5.22 1.31
CA ILE A 16 6.37 3.78 1.51
C ILE A 16 5.00 3.41 2.08
N PRO A 17 4.31 2.41 1.50
CA PRO A 17 3.08 1.88 2.09
C PRO A 17 3.44 1.10 3.35
N GLU A 18 3.10 1.64 4.51
CA GLU A 18 3.23 0.94 5.78
C GLU A 18 2.24 -0.22 5.83
N LEU A 19 2.71 -1.41 6.24
CA LEU A 19 1.94 -2.65 6.27
C LEU A 19 1.83 -3.20 7.68
N SER A 20 0.64 -3.68 8.02
CA SER A 20 0.36 -4.52 9.18
C SER A 20 -0.51 -5.69 8.74
N VAL A 21 -0.15 -6.90 9.17
CA VAL A 21 -0.90 -8.11 8.84
C VAL A 21 -1.18 -8.88 10.12
N THR A 22 -2.47 -9.12 10.40
CA THR A 22 -2.92 -9.95 11.53
C THR A 22 -3.80 -11.08 11.03
N LYS A 23 -3.76 -12.23 11.69
CA LYS A 23 -4.68 -13.35 11.42
C LYS A 23 -5.91 -13.24 12.32
N GLU A 24 -7.09 -13.22 11.72
CA GLU A 24 -8.38 -13.10 12.38
C GLU A 24 -9.27 -14.28 11.95
N GLY A 25 -9.20 -15.38 12.71
CA GLY A 25 -9.83 -16.64 12.32
C GLY A 25 -9.20 -17.22 11.05
N ASP A 26 -10.03 -17.40 10.02
CA ASP A 26 -9.62 -17.92 8.70
C ASP A 26 -9.16 -16.83 7.71
N LEU A 27 -9.17 -15.56 8.13
CA LEU A 27 -8.82 -14.42 7.30
C LEU A 27 -7.54 -13.76 7.80
N TYR A 28 -6.83 -13.13 6.86
CA TYR A 28 -5.76 -12.17 7.15
C TYR A 28 -6.33 -10.76 6.97
N ARG A 29 -6.24 -9.97 8.04
CA ARG A 29 -6.52 -8.53 8.01
C ARG A 29 -5.24 -7.81 7.63
N ILE A 30 -5.26 -7.15 6.48
CA ILE A 30 -4.11 -6.45 5.89
C ILE A 30 -4.43 -4.96 5.94
N GLU A 31 -3.69 -4.23 6.75
CA GLU A 31 -3.78 -2.77 6.84
C GLU A 31 -2.65 -2.12 6.05
N ILE A 32 -3.00 -1.08 5.29
CA ILE A 32 -2.05 -0.27 4.55
C ILE A 32 -2.28 1.20 4.83
N GLU A 33 -1.20 1.95 5.05
CA GLU A 33 -1.22 3.40 5.18
C GLU A 33 0.03 4.03 4.55
N VAL A 34 -0.14 5.05 3.70
CA VAL A 34 0.98 5.86 3.21
C VAL A 34 1.03 7.18 3.98
N GLY A 35 2.20 7.54 4.49
CA GLY A 35 2.37 8.77 5.28
C GLY A 35 1.92 8.66 6.73
N LYS A 36 2.07 7.47 7.35
CA LYS A 36 1.66 7.18 8.73
C LYS A 36 2.31 8.08 9.78
N GLU A 37 3.63 8.18 9.73
CA GLU A 37 4.40 8.99 10.71
C GLU A 37 4.40 10.48 10.34
N VAL A 38 4.48 10.78 9.05
CA VAL A 38 4.43 12.14 8.51
C VAL A 38 3.44 12.14 7.35
N LYS A 39 2.36 12.90 7.52
CA LYS A 39 1.26 12.95 6.56
C LYS A 39 1.78 13.35 5.17
N HIS A 40 1.56 12.48 4.19
CA HIS A 40 1.80 12.81 2.79
C HIS A 40 0.78 13.85 2.30
N PRO A 41 1.15 14.81 1.43
CA PRO A 41 0.20 15.75 0.84
C PRO A 41 -1.00 15.06 0.16
N ASN A 42 -2.17 15.69 0.25
CA ASN A 42 -3.39 15.22 -0.39
C ASN A 42 -4.06 16.38 -1.12
N LEU A 43 -3.48 16.75 -2.26
CA LEU A 43 -3.88 17.86 -3.11
C LEU A 43 -4.21 17.35 -4.51
N ALA A 44 -5.00 18.12 -5.26
CA ALA A 44 -5.39 17.77 -6.63
C ALA A 44 -4.20 17.41 -7.55
N ASN A 45 -3.04 18.07 -7.38
CA ASN A 45 -1.83 17.83 -8.16
C ASN A 45 -0.76 16.99 -7.43
N HIS A 46 -0.95 16.66 -6.15
CA HIS A 46 0.02 15.91 -5.35
C HIS A 46 -0.70 15.06 -4.31
N ASN A 47 -0.90 13.78 -4.62
CA ASN A 47 -1.58 12.83 -3.77
C ASN A 47 -1.02 11.41 -3.99
N ILE A 48 -1.36 10.52 -3.06
CA ILE A 48 -1.30 9.08 -3.27
C ILE A 48 -2.60 8.68 -3.95
N ASN A 49 -2.50 8.17 -5.18
CA ASN A 49 -3.69 7.90 -5.99
C ASN A 49 -4.25 6.50 -5.74
N TRP A 50 -3.37 5.52 -5.53
CA TRP A 50 -3.77 4.13 -5.29
C TRP A 50 -2.70 3.32 -4.56
N VAL A 51 -3.13 2.18 -4.02
CA VAL A 51 -2.27 1.07 -3.58
C VAL A 51 -2.77 -0.23 -4.21
N ASP A 52 -1.85 -1.00 -4.78
CA ASP A 52 -2.06 -2.41 -5.11
C ASP A 52 -1.50 -3.29 -3.99
N ILE A 53 -2.20 -4.38 -3.72
CA ILE A 53 -1.87 -5.35 -2.68
C ILE A 53 -1.80 -6.72 -3.32
N TYR A 54 -0.70 -7.42 -3.09
CA TYR A 54 -0.42 -8.73 -3.61
C TYR A 54 -0.07 -9.70 -2.49
N PHE A 55 -0.31 -10.98 -2.72
CA PHE A 55 0.26 -12.07 -1.93
C PHE A 55 1.27 -12.82 -2.79
N TYR A 56 2.49 -12.97 -2.29
CA TYR A 56 3.52 -13.80 -2.88
C TYR A 56 3.70 -15.08 -2.02
N PRO A 57 2.95 -16.14 -2.32
CA PRO A 57 3.13 -17.45 -1.68
C PRO A 57 4.49 -18.07 -2.01
N GLU A 58 5.08 -18.80 -1.06
CA GLU A 58 6.30 -19.57 -1.29
C GLU A 58 6.08 -20.63 -2.39
N GLY A 59 6.95 -20.62 -3.42
CA GLY A 59 6.97 -21.62 -4.48
C GLY A 59 5.79 -21.57 -5.46
N LYS A 60 4.99 -20.50 -5.47
CA LYS A 60 3.87 -20.29 -6.41
C LYS A 60 3.92 -18.88 -7.02
N GLU A 61 3.08 -18.64 -8.02
CA GLU A 61 2.94 -17.33 -8.67
C GLU A 61 2.31 -16.27 -7.75
N ILE A 62 2.67 -15.01 -7.98
CA ILE A 62 2.12 -13.86 -7.24
C ILE A 62 0.63 -13.66 -7.57
N VAL A 63 -0.17 -13.33 -6.55
CA VAL A 63 -1.62 -13.11 -6.67
C VAL A 63 -1.94 -11.65 -6.37
N HIS A 64 -2.64 -10.97 -7.29
CA HIS A 64 -3.18 -9.62 -7.05
C HIS A 64 -4.44 -9.74 -6.19
N LEU A 65 -4.37 -9.25 -4.95
CA LEU A 65 -5.48 -9.35 -4.00
C LEU A 65 -6.47 -8.20 -4.18
N ALA A 66 -5.97 -6.98 -4.32
CA ALA A 66 -6.81 -5.80 -4.45
C ALA A 66 -6.04 -4.61 -5.02
N ARG A 67 -6.81 -3.69 -5.61
CA ARG A 67 -6.44 -2.30 -5.83
C ARG A 67 -7.39 -1.42 -5.02
N VAL A 68 -6.83 -0.51 -4.24
CA VAL A 68 -7.60 0.53 -3.54
C VAL A 68 -7.23 1.86 -4.15
N GLU A 69 -8.23 2.59 -4.64
CA GLU A 69 -8.06 3.91 -5.24
C GLU A 69 -8.57 4.98 -4.27
N PHE A 70 -7.75 5.99 -4.02
CA PHE A 70 -8.11 7.16 -3.22
C PHE A 70 -8.45 8.28 -4.20
N LYS A 71 -9.73 8.67 -4.28
CA LYS A 71 -10.22 9.49 -5.41
C LYS A 71 -10.45 10.96 -5.08
N ALA A 72 -10.79 11.30 -3.83
CA ALA A 72 -11.04 12.68 -3.45
C ALA A 72 -9.75 13.33 -2.96
N HIS A 73 -9.36 14.45 -3.57
CA HIS A 73 -8.14 15.21 -3.29
C HIS A 73 -8.42 16.72 -3.21
N GLY A 74 -9.62 17.10 -2.77
CA GLY A 74 -10.06 18.48 -2.59
C GLY A 74 -11.38 18.84 -3.29
N GLU A 75 -11.99 17.91 -4.03
CA GLU A 75 -13.27 18.12 -4.72
C GLU A 75 -14.35 18.49 -3.69
N PHE A 76 -14.87 19.71 -3.81
CA PHE A 76 -15.85 20.26 -2.87
C PHE A 76 -15.41 20.16 -1.40
N ASN A 77 -14.11 20.29 -1.12
CA ASN A 77 -13.51 20.15 0.21
C ASN A 77 -13.61 18.74 0.82
N ASN A 78 -13.66 17.69 -0.01
CA ASN A 78 -13.61 16.29 0.42
C ASN A 78 -12.26 15.65 0.08
N TYR A 79 -11.81 14.73 0.94
CA TYR A 79 -10.51 14.08 0.82
C TYR A 79 -10.63 12.59 1.18
N THR A 80 -9.95 11.74 0.42
CA THR A 80 -9.75 10.33 0.73
C THR A 80 -8.33 10.16 1.25
N GLU A 81 -8.18 9.73 2.49
CA GLU A 81 -6.86 9.43 3.06
C GLU A 81 -6.32 8.11 2.47
N PRO A 82 -5.00 7.99 2.23
CA PRO A 82 -4.40 6.80 1.64
C PRO A 82 -4.25 5.67 2.66
N LYS A 83 -5.38 5.21 3.20
CA LYS A 83 -5.50 4.16 4.20
C LYS A 83 -6.52 3.13 3.75
N ALA A 84 -6.18 1.86 3.91
CA ALA A 84 -7.06 0.76 3.55
C ALA A 84 -6.91 -0.42 4.50
N ILE A 85 -8.00 -1.16 4.69
CA ILE A 85 -8.00 -2.45 5.34
C ILE A 85 -8.69 -3.42 4.39
N ILE A 86 -8.02 -4.51 4.04
CA ILE A 86 -8.63 -5.61 3.30
C ILE A 86 -8.57 -6.89 4.12
N TYR A 87 -9.51 -7.78 3.85
CA TYR A 87 -9.55 -9.11 4.42
C TYR A 87 -9.38 -10.13 3.29
N ALA A 88 -8.41 -11.02 3.41
CA ALA A 88 -8.14 -12.04 2.43
C ALA A 88 -7.97 -13.40 3.08
N LYS A 89 -8.53 -14.45 2.47
CA LYS A 89 -8.16 -15.82 2.80
C LYS A 89 -6.88 -16.16 2.04
N LEU A 90 -5.81 -16.45 2.78
CA LEU A 90 -4.50 -16.80 2.22
C LEU A 90 -4.15 -18.24 2.62
N ASP A 91 -3.47 -18.95 1.72
CA ASP A 91 -3.07 -20.34 1.93
C ASP A 91 -1.55 -20.49 1.82
N GLY A 92 -0.96 -21.15 2.82
CA GLY A 92 0.47 -21.36 2.94
C GLY A 92 1.24 -20.17 3.53
N LYS A 93 2.57 -20.23 3.41
CA LYS A 93 3.49 -19.16 3.81
C LYS A 93 3.75 -18.21 2.65
N GLY A 94 4.13 -16.98 2.95
CA GLY A 94 4.50 -16.01 1.94
C GLY A 94 4.57 -14.59 2.48
N LYS A 95 4.55 -13.64 1.55
CA LYS A 95 4.64 -12.20 1.87
C LYS A 95 3.45 -11.44 1.31
N ILE A 96 3.00 -10.43 2.04
CA ILE A 96 2.22 -9.35 1.44
C ILE A 96 3.18 -8.38 0.79
N VAL A 97 2.88 -7.99 -0.45
CA VAL A 97 3.59 -6.95 -1.18
C VAL A 97 2.60 -5.84 -1.48
N ALA A 98 2.93 -4.61 -1.12
CA ALA A 98 2.13 -3.45 -1.49
C ALA A 98 2.93 -2.50 -2.37
N ILE A 99 2.27 -1.98 -3.41
CA ILE A 99 2.81 -0.99 -4.31
C ILE A 99 1.90 0.23 -4.28
N SER A 100 2.44 1.40 -3.96
CA SER A 100 1.71 2.67 -3.97
C SER A 100 2.17 3.56 -5.12
N TYR A 101 1.29 4.48 -5.55
CA TYR A 101 1.61 5.48 -6.55
C TYR A 101 1.34 6.90 -6.03
N CYS A 102 2.39 7.72 -6.00
CA CYS A 102 2.30 9.16 -5.82
C CYS A 102 2.32 9.85 -7.18
N THR A 103 1.39 10.78 -7.42
CA THR A 103 1.23 11.45 -8.72
C THR A 103 2.49 12.20 -9.19
N LEU A 104 3.30 12.74 -8.26
CA LEU A 104 4.55 13.43 -8.58
C LEU A 104 5.79 12.58 -8.33
N HIS A 105 5.70 11.62 -7.41
CA HIS A 105 6.86 10.87 -6.95
C HIS A 105 6.86 9.42 -7.42
N GLY A 106 5.98 8.99 -8.31
CA GLY A 106 6.06 7.66 -8.92
C GLY A 106 5.74 6.51 -7.97
N LEU A 107 6.31 5.34 -8.25
CA LEU A 107 5.98 4.07 -7.59
C LEU A 107 6.85 3.77 -6.37
N TRP A 108 6.25 3.19 -5.35
CA TRP A 108 6.89 2.80 -4.10
C TRP A 108 6.40 1.43 -3.63
N GLN A 109 7.22 0.68 -2.91
CA GLN A 109 6.83 -0.64 -2.41
C GLN A 109 7.24 -0.90 -0.98
N LYS A 110 6.52 -1.84 -0.36
CA LYS A 110 6.89 -2.52 0.88
C LYS A 110 6.48 -3.98 0.81
N GLU A 111 7.22 -4.84 1.48
CA GLU A 111 6.85 -6.23 1.72
C GLU A 111 6.91 -6.56 3.21
N ILE A 112 6.06 -7.48 3.65
CA ILE A 112 6.07 -8.05 5.00
C ILE A 112 5.67 -9.52 4.95
N GLU A 113 6.33 -10.37 5.72
CA GLU A 113 5.91 -11.76 5.90
C GLU A 113 4.58 -11.83 6.63
N ILE A 114 3.70 -12.76 6.20
CA ILE A 114 2.45 -13.01 6.95
C ILE A 114 2.76 -13.80 8.23
N PRO A 115 2.01 -13.57 9.31
CA PRO A 115 2.14 -14.35 10.55
C PRO A 115 1.69 -15.82 10.40
#